data_AF-A0A6A6EWP1-F1
#
_entry.id   AF-A0A6A6EWP1-F1
#
_cell.length_a   1.000
_cell.length_b   1.000
_cell.length_c   1.000
_cell.angle_alpha   90.00
_cell.angle_beta   90.00
_cell.angle_gamma   90.00
#
_symmetry.space_group_name_H-M   'P 1'
#
loop_
_entity.id
_entity.type
_entity.pdbx_description
1 polymer ?
#
loop_
_entity_poly.entity_id
_entity_poly.type
_entity_poly.pdbx_seq_one_letter_code
_entity_poly.pdbx_strand_id
1 'polypeptide(L)'
;MQKEKKPLPPVRPARADSGTAIDLTSVPVNERPLGFQEIIAVKSFAERMALYKRTRDYWATADHGLDEWVEKARVAQTPMFKV
;
A
#
# COMPACT_ATOMS: atom_id res chain seq x y z
N MET A 1 46.80 -15.69 -4.63
CA MET A 1 45.59 -16.04 -3.87
C MET A 1 44.46 -15.11 -4.29
N GLN A 2 43.55 -15.57 -5.15
CA GLN A 2 42.37 -14.81 -5.58
C GLN A 2 41.28 -15.03 -4.51
N LYS A 3 40.81 -13.97 -3.85
CA LYS A 3 39.64 -14.04 -2.96
C LYS A 3 38.39 -13.98 -3.82
N GLU A 4 37.63 -15.07 -3.88
CA GLU A 4 36.31 -15.09 -4.51
C GLU A 4 35.37 -14.08 -3.83
N LYS A 5 34.88 -13.10 -4.59
CA LYS A 5 33.81 -12.20 -4.15
C LYS A 5 32.51 -12.98 -4.20
N LYS A 6 32.02 -13.46 -3.05
CA LYS A 6 30.65 -13.98 -2.94
C LYS A 6 29.67 -12.92 -3.47
N PRO A 7 28.77 -13.27 -4.40
CA PRO A 7 27.76 -12.33 -4.86
C PRO A 7 26.88 -11.94 -3.68
N LEU A 8 26.71 -10.64 -3.47
CA LEU A 8 25.80 -10.11 -2.47
C LEU A 8 24.38 -10.60 -2.81
N PRO A 9 23.59 -11.01 -1.80
CA PRO A 9 22.20 -11.37 -2.04
C PRO A 9 21.48 -10.16 -2.64
N PRO A 10 20.53 -10.38 -3.58
CA PRO A 10 19.77 -9.30 -4.17
C PRO A 10 19.10 -8.48 -3.06
N VAL A 11 19.52 -7.23 -2.93
CA VAL A 11 18.91 -6.28 -2.01
C VAL A 11 17.55 -5.94 -2.60
N ARG A 12 16.47 -6.31 -1.91
CA ARG A 12 15.13 -5.85 -2.28
C ARG A 12 15.20 -4.32 -2.37
N PRO A 13 14.78 -3.69 -3.48
CA PRO A 13 14.72 -2.25 -3.58
C PRO A 13 14.03 -1.71 -2.33
N ALA A 14 14.58 -0.65 -1.73
CA ALA A 14 13.85 0.07 -0.69
C ALA A 14 12.49 0.40 -1.29
N ARG A 15 11.44 -0.21 -0.74
CA ARG A 15 10.07 0.11 -1.10
C ARG A 15 9.92 1.60 -0.79
N ALA A 16 10.04 2.46 -1.80
CA ALA A 16 9.87 3.90 -1.68
C ALA A 16 8.45 4.25 -1.19
N ASP A 17 7.59 3.27 -1.32
CA ASP A 17 6.19 3.15 -1.09
C ASP A 17 6.02 1.80 -0.39
N SER A 18 5.79 1.80 0.92
CA SER A 18 5.15 0.65 1.56
C SER A 18 4.02 0.20 0.64
N GLY A 19 3.87 -1.09 0.32
CA GLY A 19 2.83 -1.60 -0.60
C GLY A 19 1.38 -1.33 -0.16
N THR A 20 1.19 -0.40 0.77
CA THR A 20 -0.02 0.19 1.32
C THR A 20 -0.15 1.69 1.00
N ALA A 21 0.80 2.30 0.27
CA ALA A 21 0.71 3.68 -0.17
C ALA A 21 -0.29 3.75 -1.33
N ILE A 22 -1.57 3.78 -0.99
CA ILE A 22 -2.66 3.98 -1.95
C ILE A 22 -2.82 5.45 -2.27
N ASP A 23 -3.10 5.72 -3.54
CA ASP A 23 -3.40 7.05 -4.02
C ASP A 23 -4.79 7.50 -3.54
N LEU A 24 -4.84 8.59 -2.78
CA LEU A 24 -6.08 9.20 -2.27
C LEU A 24 -6.62 10.30 -3.20
N THR A 25 -6.11 10.42 -4.43
CA THR A 25 -6.56 11.41 -5.42
C THR A 25 -8.05 11.32 -5.73
N SER A 26 -8.62 10.11 -5.73
CA SER A 26 -10.04 9.86 -6.01
C SER A 26 -10.96 10.09 -4.81
N VAL A 27 -10.42 10.21 -3.59
CA VAL A 27 -11.22 10.35 -2.37
C VAL A 27 -11.40 11.83 -2.03
N PRO A 28 -12.66 12.31 -1.88
CA PRO A 28 -12.94 13.65 -1.41
C PRO A 28 -12.23 13.97 -0.10
N VAL A 29 -11.70 15.19 0.05
CA VAL A 29 -10.85 15.57 1.20
C VAL A 29 -11.54 15.36 2.55
N ASN A 30 -12.85 15.61 2.61
CA ASN A 30 -13.72 15.40 3.77
C ASN A 30 -13.99 13.93 4.11
N GLU A 31 -13.68 13.02 3.18
CA GLU A 31 -13.86 11.58 3.29
C GLU A 31 -12.56 10.81 3.44
N ARG A 32 -11.41 11.50 3.31
CA ARG A 32 -10.11 10.86 3.47
C ARG A 32 -9.95 10.29 4.87
N PRO A 33 -9.52 9.02 5.00
CA PRO A 33 -9.20 8.44 6.29
C PRO A 33 -8.06 9.23 6.95
N LEU A 34 -8.16 9.44 8.27
CA LEU A 34 -7.07 10.04 9.03
C LEU A 34 -5.96 9.02 9.31
N GLY A 35 -4.74 9.51 9.46
CA GLY A 35 -3.63 8.71 9.94
C GLY A 35 -3.81 8.29 11.40
N PHE A 36 -3.22 7.16 11.78
CA PHE A 36 -3.31 6.63 13.15
C PHE A 36 -2.82 7.62 14.21
N GLN A 37 -1.72 8.33 13.96
CA GLN A 37 -1.17 9.33 14.89
C GLN A 37 -2.11 10.53 15.07
N GLU A 38 -2.79 10.95 14.01
CA GLU A 38 -3.78 12.03 14.05
C GLU A 38 -5.00 11.63 14.88
N ILE A 39 -5.47 10.38 14.71
CA ILE A 39 -6.57 9.83 15.49
C ILE A 39 -6.19 9.78 16.98
N ILE A 40 -5.00 9.29 17.33
CA ILE A 40 -4.54 9.22 18.73
C ILE A 40 -4.46 10.60 19.38
N ALA A 41 -4.06 11.63 18.63
CA ALA A 41 -3.92 12.99 19.13
C ALA A 41 -5.27 13.61 19.58
N VAL A 42 -6.40 13.07 19.13
CA VAL A 42 -7.74 13.53 19.53
C VAL A 42 -7.99 13.25 21.01
N LYS A 43 -8.25 14.30 21.79
CA LYS A 43 -8.39 14.22 23.26
C LYS A 43 -9.67 13.50 23.69
N SER A 44 -10.77 13.73 22.98
CA SER A 44 -12.06 13.10 23.29
C SER A 44 -12.04 11.63 22.88
N PHE A 45 -12.34 10.74 23.83
CA PHE A 45 -12.42 9.30 23.56
C PHE A 45 -13.52 8.96 22.56
N ALA A 46 -14.70 9.55 22.72
CA ALA A 46 -15.85 9.30 21.85
C ALA A 46 -15.54 9.69 20.41
N GLU A 47 -14.92 10.85 20.22
CA GLU A 47 -14.51 11.37 18.92
C GLU A 47 -13.38 10.53 18.30
N ARG A 48 -12.34 10.20 19.09
CA ARG A 48 -11.27 9.30 18.66
C ARG A 48 -11.82 7.96 18.17
N MET A 49 -12.77 7.37 18.90
CA MET A 49 -13.36 6.09 18.55
C MET A 49 -14.21 6.19 17.27
N ALA A 50 -14.94 7.30 17.08
CA ALA A 50 -15.70 7.55 15.86
C ALA A 50 -14.76 7.65 14.64
N LEU A 51 -13.65 8.39 14.75
CA LEU A 51 -12.65 8.55 13.69
C LEU A 51 -11.94 7.24 13.38
N TYR A 52 -11.59 6.46 14.40
CA TYR A 52 -11.02 5.12 14.22
C TYR A 52 -11.97 4.20 13.44
N LYS A 53 -13.24 4.12 13.84
CA LYS A 53 -14.24 3.30 13.16
C LYS A 53 -14.42 3.70 11.71
N ARG A 54 -14.59 5.00 11.44
CA ARG A 54 -14.73 5.53 10.08
C ARG A 54 -13.52 5.17 9.22
N THR A 55 -12.32 5.36 9.75
CA THR A 55 -11.06 5.04 9.06
C THR A 55 -10.96 3.54 8.78
N ARG A 56 -11.25 2.70 9.77
CA ARG A 56 -11.28 1.24 9.62
C ARG A 56 -12.26 0.80 8.54
N ASP A 57 -13.47 1.35 8.53
CA ASP A 57 -14.53 0.97 7.59
C ASP A 57 -14.16 1.40 6.15
N TYR A 58 -13.47 2.53 5.98
CA TYR A 58 -12.87 2.92 4.71
C TYR A 58 -11.83 1.87 4.26
N TRP A 59 -10.86 1.53 5.11
CA TRP A 59 -9.83 0.53 4.75
C TRP A 59 -10.39 -0.87 4.47
N ALA A 60 -11.53 -1.21 5.08
CA ALA A 60 -12.21 -2.48 4.83
C ALA A 60 -12.92 -2.54 3.46
N THR A 61 -13.29 -1.39 2.89
CA THR A 61 -14.11 -1.32 1.67
C THR A 61 -13.42 -0.67 0.48
N ALA A 62 -12.34 0.09 0.71
CA ALA A 62 -11.53 0.67 -0.34
C ALA A 62 -10.87 -0.44 -1.18
N ASP A 63 -10.87 -0.25 -2.50
CA ASP A 63 -10.09 -1.08 -3.41
C ASP A 63 -8.61 -0.69 -3.28
N HIS A 64 -7.80 -1.66 -2.86
CA HIS A 64 -6.35 -1.47 -2.65
C HIS A 64 -5.53 -1.84 -3.90
N GLY A 65 -6.18 -1.96 -5.06
CA GLY A 65 -5.52 -2.24 -6.33
C GLY A 65 -5.07 -3.70 -6.45
N LEU A 66 -5.69 -4.63 -5.71
CA LEU A 66 -5.37 -6.06 -5.82
C LEU A 66 -5.70 -6.56 -7.22
N ASP A 67 -6.86 -6.21 -7.75
CA ASP A 67 -7.31 -6.62 -9.08
C ASP A 67 -6.40 -6.03 -10.17
N GLU A 68 -6.03 -4.76 -10.06
CA GLU A 68 -5.07 -4.12 -10.96
C GLU A 68 -3.70 -4.80 -10.92
N TRP A 69 -3.22 -5.14 -9.72
CA TRP A 69 -1.96 -5.84 -9.54
C TRP A 69 -1.98 -7.25 -10.15
N VAL A 70 -3.08 -8.00 -9.93
CA VAL A 70 -3.28 -9.33 -10.52
C VAL A 70 -3.30 -9.25 -12.05
N GLU A 71 -4.01 -8.27 -12.62
CA GLU A 71 -4.08 -8.09 -14.08
C GLU A 71 -2.71 -7.77 -14.68
N LYS A 72 -1.94 -6.85 -14.06
CA LYS A 72 -0.55 -6.57 -14.49
C LYS A 72 0.34 -7.80 -14.44
N ALA A 73 0.22 -8.61 -13.38
CA ALA A 73 0.99 -9.85 -13.23
C ALA A 73 0.61 -10.90 -14.29
N ARG A 74 -0.66 -10.95 -14.71
CA ARG A 74 -1.14 -11.81 -15.80
C ARG A 74 -0.56 -11.39 -17.16
N VAL A 75 -0.60 -10.10 -17.47
CA VAL A 75 -0.04 -9.56 -18.72
C VAL A 75 1.46 -9.82 -18.80
N ALA A 76 2.19 -9.61 -17.70
CA ALA A 76 3.63 -9.89 -17.62
C ALA A 76 4.00 -11.37 -17.83
N GLN A 77 3.07 -12.29 -17.54
CA GLN A 77 3.26 -13.75 -17.69
C GLN A 77 2.91 -14.29 -19.08
N THR A 78 2.39 -13.47 -20.01
CA THR A 78 2.09 -13.95 -21.36
C THR A 78 3.34 -13.79 -22.23
N PRO A 79 4.14 -14.84 -22.48
CA PRO A 79 5.23 -14.74 -23.45
C PRO A 79 4.62 -14.47 -24.82
N MET A 80 5.04 -13.38 -25.48
CA MET A 80 4.84 -13.20 -26.91
C MET A 80 5.61 -14.28 -27.67
N PHE A 81 5.05 -15.49 -27.78
CA PHE A 81 5.43 -16.40 -28.83
C PHE A 81 4.84 -15.87 -30.14
N LYS A 82 5.67 -15.11 -30.85
CA LYS A 82 5.39 -14.65 -32.20
C LYS A 82 5.61 -15.84 -33.13
N VAL A 83 4.54 -16.28 -33.82
CA VAL A 83 4.57 -17.26 -34.92
C VAL A 83 5.20 -16.62 -36.15
#